data_AF-A0A1X0KLJ3-F1
#
_entry.id   AF-A0A1X0KLJ3-F1
#
_cell.length_a   1.000
_cell.length_b   1.000
_cell.length_c   1.000
_cell.angle_alpha   90.00
_cell.angle_beta   90.00
_cell.angle_gamma   90.00
#
_symmetry.space_group_name_H-M   'P 1'
#
loop_
_entity.id
_entity.type
_entity.pdbx_description
1 polymer ?
#
loop_
_entity_poly.entity_id
_entity_poly.type
_entity_poly.pdbx_seq_one_letter_code
_entity_poly.pdbx_strand_id
1 'polypeptide(L)'
;MDGFDYQPQGGVLSEWLLEVSGYEDPVLNGQLDLIPPRGLVEVEDTIRLWERDYAEDTGAHATRICGGYGWREFHWRNGALHRYEWKHVLIDMRCRICMRPQIARVYMVTDEVWESSGLSGWPCWRCLEDAIERRLVPEDFKPGLPCNSEQGNHEPELRARIGLAE
;
A
#
# COMPACT_ATOMS: atom_id res chain seq x y z
N MET A 1 7.09 9.99 -26.51
CA MET A 1 6.26 11.13 -26.07
C MET A 1 5.71 10.72 -24.72
N ASP A 2 6.46 10.94 -23.64
CA ASP A 2 6.29 10.16 -22.40
C ASP A 2 5.96 11.10 -21.23
N GLY A 3 5.07 12.07 -21.48
CA GLY A 3 4.50 12.91 -20.44
C GLY A 3 3.27 12.22 -19.86
N PHE A 4 3.16 12.21 -18.54
CA PHE A 4 1.95 11.80 -17.83
C PHE A 4 1.17 13.04 -17.40
N ASP A 5 -0.09 13.14 -17.85
CA ASP A 5 -1.01 14.20 -17.44
C ASP A 5 -2.05 13.59 -16.49
N TYR A 6 -1.98 13.96 -15.22
CA TYR A 6 -2.92 13.51 -14.20
C TYR A 6 -3.70 14.67 -13.64
N GLN A 7 -5.03 14.50 -13.67
CA GLN A 7 -5.95 15.35 -12.97
C GLN A 7 -6.29 14.70 -11.63
N PRO A 8 -5.87 15.29 -10.49
CA PRO A 8 -6.17 14.75 -9.18
C PRO A 8 -7.67 14.52 -8.98
N GLN A 9 -8.02 13.28 -8.64
CA GLN A 9 -9.38 12.93 -8.25
C GLN A 9 -9.41 12.59 -6.76
N GLY A 10 -10.43 13.08 -6.06
CA GLY A 10 -10.63 12.71 -4.66
C GLY A 10 -10.75 11.19 -4.52
N GLY A 11 -10.02 10.62 -3.55
CA GLY A 11 -10.05 9.19 -3.26
C GLY A 11 -9.22 8.34 -4.22
N VAL A 12 -8.56 8.95 -5.22
CA VAL A 12 -7.61 8.27 -6.11
C VAL A 12 -6.20 8.74 -5.76
N LEU A 13 -5.35 7.80 -5.35
CA LEU A 13 -3.96 8.06 -5.04
C LEU A 13 -3.10 7.86 -6.29
N SER A 14 -2.07 8.70 -6.43
CA SER A 14 -1.08 8.63 -7.49
C SER A 14 0.22 8.11 -6.88
N GLU A 15 0.56 6.87 -7.17
CA GLU A 15 1.62 6.12 -6.49
C GLU A 15 2.65 5.55 -7.47
N TRP A 16 3.81 5.16 -6.94
CA TRP A 16 4.81 4.39 -7.69
C TRP A 16 4.95 2.99 -7.12
N LEU A 17 4.69 2.00 -7.97
CA LEU A 17 4.86 0.59 -7.64
C LEU A 17 6.28 0.16 -8.00
N LEU A 18 6.97 -0.54 -7.10
CA LEU A 18 8.31 -1.11 -7.31
C LEU A 18 8.21 -2.65 -7.34
N GLU A 19 8.67 -3.25 -8.43
CA GLU A 19 8.86 -4.69 -8.60
C GLU A 19 10.37 -4.98 -8.55
N VAL A 20 10.75 -6.03 -7.82
CA VAL A 20 12.15 -6.38 -7.61
C VAL A 20 12.39 -7.86 -7.92
N SER A 21 13.53 -8.16 -8.52
CA SER A 21 13.95 -9.53 -8.81
C SER A 21 15.46 -9.72 -8.69
N GLY A 22 15.87 -10.97 -8.51
CA GLY A 22 17.26 -11.38 -8.49
C GLY A 22 17.90 -11.50 -7.11
N TYR A 23 17.11 -11.34 -6.05
CA TYR A 23 17.54 -11.63 -4.68
C TYR A 23 17.46 -13.14 -4.39
N GLU A 24 18.27 -13.65 -3.47
CA GLU A 24 18.13 -15.03 -2.99
C GLU A 24 16.92 -15.18 -2.05
N ASP A 25 16.52 -14.11 -1.37
CA ASP A 25 15.34 -14.08 -0.51
C ASP A 25 14.06 -14.00 -1.38
N PRO A 26 13.20 -15.05 -1.37
CA PRO A 26 11.95 -15.04 -2.12
C PRO A 26 10.95 -13.99 -1.64
N VAL A 27 11.10 -13.45 -0.42
CA VAL A 27 10.26 -12.37 0.12
C VAL A 27 10.61 -11.02 -0.51
N LEU A 28 11.89 -10.82 -0.89
CA LEU A 28 12.34 -9.60 -1.56
C LEU A 28 12.01 -9.61 -3.06
N ASN A 29 11.80 -10.78 -3.64
CA ASN A 29 11.41 -10.92 -5.04
C ASN A 29 9.90 -10.76 -5.21
N GLY A 30 9.49 -9.91 -6.14
CA GLY A 30 8.10 -9.67 -6.48
C GLY A 30 7.71 -8.21 -6.35
N GLN A 31 6.40 -7.99 -6.31
CA GLN A 31 5.82 -6.67 -6.07
C GLN A 31 5.80 -6.41 -4.57
N LEU A 32 6.39 -5.31 -4.14
CA LEU A 32 6.25 -4.88 -2.74
C LEU A 32 4.83 -4.34 -2.52
N ASP A 33 4.15 -4.89 -1.51
CA ASP A 33 2.80 -4.48 -1.14
C ASP A 33 2.75 -2.97 -0.84
N LEU A 34 1.78 -2.34 -1.48
CA LEU A 34 1.52 -0.90 -1.45
C LEU A 34 0.81 -0.50 -0.16
N ILE A 35 1.54 -0.37 0.96
CA ILE A 35 1.12 0.43 2.12
C ILE A 35 2.36 1.07 2.78
N PRO A 36 2.45 2.41 2.98
CA PRO A 36 1.66 3.54 2.48
C PRO A 36 2.35 4.20 1.24
N PRO A 37 1.91 5.38 0.73
CA PRO A 37 2.29 5.94 -0.58
C PRO A 37 3.78 5.91 -0.87
N ARG A 38 4.19 5.54 -2.09
CA ARG A 38 5.57 5.74 -2.55
C ARG A 38 5.60 6.86 -3.58
N GLY A 39 6.12 8.01 -3.17
CA GLY A 39 6.66 8.95 -4.13
C GLY A 39 7.82 8.32 -4.91
N LEU A 40 8.13 8.86 -6.09
CA LEU A 40 9.31 8.40 -6.85
C LEU A 40 10.61 8.50 -6.03
N VAL A 41 10.69 9.48 -5.13
CA VAL A 41 11.81 9.64 -4.18
C VAL A 41 11.94 8.40 -3.28
N GLU A 42 10.84 7.90 -2.76
CA GLU A 42 10.86 6.73 -1.86
C GLU A 42 11.19 5.43 -2.59
N VAL A 43 10.79 5.32 -3.87
CA VAL A 43 11.25 4.22 -4.74
C VAL A 43 12.77 4.25 -4.85
N GLU A 44 13.34 5.41 -5.16
CA GLU A 44 14.79 5.56 -5.30
C GLU A 44 15.54 5.33 -3.98
N ASP A 45 15.00 5.81 -2.86
CA ASP A 45 15.59 5.58 -1.53
C ASP A 45 15.50 4.11 -1.11
N THR A 46 14.42 3.40 -1.46
CA THR A 46 14.31 1.95 -1.24
C THR A 46 15.38 1.19 -2.03
N ILE A 47 15.60 1.55 -3.31
CA ILE A 47 16.64 0.92 -4.13
C ILE A 47 18.02 1.14 -3.50
N ARG A 48 18.32 2.37 -3.06
CA ARG A 48 19.61 2.68 -2.39
C ARG A 48 19.80 1.94 -1.08
N LEU A 49 18.74 1.85 -0.28
CA LEU A 49 18.75 1.09 0.96
C LEU A 49 19.12 -0.38 0.68
N TRP A 50 18.41 -1.02 -0.25
CA TRP A 50 18.63 -2.43 -0.54
C TRP A 50 19.93 -2.74 -1.28
N GLU A 51 20.45 -1.80 -2.06
CA GLU A 51 21.80 -1.89 -2.60
C GLU A 51 22.83 -1.91 -1.46
N ARG A 52 22.73 -0.95 -0.54
CA ARG A 52 23.64 -0.84 0.59
C ARG A 52 23.57 -2.09 1.47
N ASP A 53 22.37 -2.52 1.85
CA ASP A 53 22.17 -3.68 2.71
C ASP A 53 22.75 -4.94 2.06
N TYR A 54 22.54 -5.15 0.75
CA TYR A 54 23.15 -6.27 0.04
C TYR A 54 24.68 -6.21 -0.02
N ALA A 55 25.25 -5.02 -0.23
CA ALA A 55 26.70 -4.84 -0.24
C ALA A 55 27.31 -5.11 1.15
N GLU A 56 26.63 -4.69 2.22
CA GLU A 56 27.02 -4.94 3.61
C GLU A 56 26.93 -6.44 3.96
N ASP A 57 25.85 -7.11 3.55
CA ASP A 57 25.61 -8.52 3.86
C ASP A 57 26.54 -9.48 3.10
N THR A 58 26.86 -9.17 1.84
CA THR A 58 27.61 -10.07 0.96
C THR A 58 29.07 -9.67 0.75
N GLY A 59 29.44 -8.44 1.09
CA GLY A 59 30.72 -7.82 0.73
C GLY A 59 30.90 -7.62 -0.79
N ALA A 60 29.86 -7.85 -1.59
CA ALA A 60 29.88 -7.58 -3.02
C ALA A 60 29.74 -6.08 -3.29
N HIS A 61 30.14 -5.66 -4.49
CA HIS A 61 29.87 -4.32 -5.00
C HIS A 61 29.36 -4.40 -6.43
N ALA A 62 28.59 -3.39 -6.83
CA ALA A 62 28.13 -3.25 -8.20
C ALA A 62 29.32 -3.03 -9.16
N THR A 63 29.39 -3.85 -10.21
CA THR A 63 30.39 -3.75 -11.28
C THR A 63 29.85 -3.04 -12.52
N ARG A 64 28.53 -3.07 -12.70
CA ARG A 64 27.83 -2.38 -13.77
C ARG A 64 26.42 -2.05 -13.32
N ILE A 65 25.96 -0.86 -13.67
CA ILE A 65 24.57 -0.44 -13.52
C ILE A 65 24.06 -0.05 -14.91
N CYS A 66 22.92 -0.60 -15.31
CA CYS A 66 22.21 -0.21 -16.54
C CYS A 66 20.76 0.13 -16.21
N GLY A 67 20.11 0.94 -17.04
CA GLY A 67 18.76 1.38 -16.74
C GLY A 67 18.18 2.33 -17.77
N GLY A 68 16.92 2.68 -17.55
CA GLY A 68 16.15 3.64 -18.33
C GLY A 68 15.02 4.23 -17.50
N TYR A 69 14.04 4.85 -18.15
CA TYR A 69 12.85 5.31 -17.45
C TYR A 69 12.05 4.11 -16.93
N GLY A 70 11.80 4.05 -15.62
CA GLY A 70 11.02 2.98 -14.99
C GLY A 70 11.78 1.70 -14.67
N TRP A 71 13.11 1.63 -14.83
CA TRP A 71 13.87 0.44 -14.41
C TRP A 71 15.37 0.68 -14.23
N ARG A 72 16.00 -0.17 -13.41
CA ARG A 72 17.44 -0.25 -13.17
C ARG A 72 17.88 -1.68 -12.89
N GLU A 73 19.07 -2.04 -13.33
CA GLU A 73 19.67 -3.35 -13.13
C GLU A 73 21.13 -3.21 -12.65
N PHE A 74 21.48 -4.01 -11.65
CA PHE A 74 22.79 -4.01 -10.98
C PHE A 74 23.44 -5.37 -11.18
N HIS A 75 24.59 -5.37 -11.84
CA HIS A 75 25.45 -6.54 -11.96
C HIS A 75 26.50 -6.51 -10.84
N TRP A 76 26.45 -7.48 -9.94
CA TRP A 76 27.33 -7.58 -8.80
C TRP A 76 28.58 -8.40 -9.09
N ARG A 77 29.68 -8.10 -8.39
CA ARG A 77 30.96 -8.81 -8.57
C ARG A 77 30.85 -10.32 -8.32
N ASN A 78 29.97 -10.74 -7.42
CA ASN A 78 29.71 -12.14 -7.11
C ASN A 78 28.87 -12.86 -8.18
N GLY A 79 28.49 -12.17 -9.26
CA GLY A 79 27.67 -12.72 -10.35
C GLY A 79 26.17 -12.54 -10.15
N ALA A 80 25.71 -11.99 -9.02
CA ALA A 80 24.30 -11.69 -8.82
C ALA A 80 23.82 -10.57 -9.76
N LEU A 81 22.55 -10.63 -10.11
CA LEU A 81 21.88 -9.65 -10.95
C LEU A 81 20.60 -9.18 -10.27
N HIS A 82 20.58 -7.95 -9.78
CA HIS A 82 19.37 -7.38 -9.17
C HIS A 82 18.70 -6.45 -10.15
N ARG A 83 17.39 -6.62 -10.34
CA ARG A 83 16.59 -5.80 -11.25
C ARG A 83 15.43 -5.17 -10.49
N TYR A 84 15.26 -3.87 -10.73
CA TYR A 84 14.24 -3.02 -10.14
C TYR A 84 13.44 -2.40 -11.28
N GLU A 85 12.12 -2.55 -11.24
CA GLU A 85 11.20 -1.92 -12.20
C GLU A 85 10.17 -1.11 -11.43
N TRP A 86 9.92 0.12 -11.86
CA TRP A 86 8.89 0.95 -11.26
C TRP A 86 7.98 1.58 -12.27
N LYS A 87 6.70 1.65 -11.92
CA LYS A 87 5.65 2.22 -12.75
C LYS A 87 4.73 3.10 -11.93
N HIS A 88 4.28 4.17 -12.58
CA HIS A 88 3.23 5.02 -12.02
C HIS A 88 1.90 4.27 -12.06
N VAL A 89 1.19 4.24 -10.93
CA VAL A 89 -0.11 3.59 -10.80
C VAL A 89 -1.10 4.53 -10.11
N LEU A 90 -2.36 4.40 -10.51
CA LEU A 90 -3.47 5.04 -9.82
C LEU A 90 -4.16 4.00 -8.93
N ILE A 91 -4.19 4.27 -7.62
CA ILE A 91 -4.87 3.41 -6.66
C ILE A 91 -6.20 4.07 -6.31
N ASP A 92 -7.29 3.45 -6.76
CA ASP A 92 -8.64 3.89 -6.41
C ASP A 92 -8.98 3.40 -4.99
N MET A 93 -8.88 4.32 -4.04
CA MET A 93 -9.21 4.10 -2.63
C MET A 93 -10.65 4.52 -2.32
N ARG A 94 -11.48 4.85 -3.31
CA ARG A 94 -12.89 5.16 -3.06
C ARG A 94 -13.65 3.90 -2.64
N CYS A 95 -14.75 4.10 -1.93
CA CYS A 95 -15.66 3.01 -1.62
C CYS A 95 -16.17 2.37 -2.92
N ARG A 96 -15.95 1.07 -3.11
CA ARG A 96 -16.39 0.36 -4.34
C ARG A 96 -17.90 0.33 -4.55
N ILE A 97 -18.68 0.67 -3.52
CA ILE A 97 -20.15 0.67 -3.57
C ILE A 97 -20.66 2.06 -3.91
N CYS A 98 -20.36 3.06 -3.07
CA CYS A 98 -20.93 4.41 -3.24
C CYS A 98 -20.03 5.39 -3.99
N MET A 99 -18.78 5.00 -4.33
CA MET A 99 -17.81 5.80 -5.10
C MET A 99 -17.59 7.23 -4.56
N ARG A 100 -17.85 7.45 -3.27
CA ARG A 100 -17.65 8.75 -2.63
C ARG A 100 -16.20 9.21 -2.86
N PRO A 101 -15.97 10.51 -3.13
CA PRO A 101 -14.66 11.03 -3.53
C PRO A 101 -13.68 11.12 -2.34
N GLN A 102 -14.03 10.64 -1.15
CA GLN A 102 -13.10 10.53 -0.05
C GLN A 102 -12.42 9.16 -0.08
N ILE A 103 -11.15 9.11 0.30
CA ILE A 103 -10.45 7.85 0.58
C ILE A 103 -11.27 7.06 1.59
N ALA A 104 -11.70 5.85 1.22
CA ALA A 104 -12.28 4.90 2.15
C ALA A 104 -11.19 4.58 3.17
N ARG A 105 -11.39 5.05 4.41
CA ARG A 105 -10.44 4.79 5.49
C ARG A 105 -10.34 3.29 5.72
N VAL A 106 -9.13 2.79 5.96
CA VAL A 106 -8.89 1.37 6.22
C VAL A 106 -9.28 1.07 7.66
N TYR A 107 -10.27 0.22 7.85
CA TYR A 107 -10.72 -0.31 9.14
C TYR A 107 -10.89 -1.83 9.00
N MET A 108 -10.89 -2.56 10.11
CA MET A 108 -11.13 -4.01 10.10
C MET A 108 -12.18 -4.39 11.14
N VAL A 109 -13.29 -4.95 10.67
CA VAL A 109 -14.32 -5.52 11.53
C VAL A 109 -14.05 -6.99 11.83
N THR A 110 -14.76 -7.59 12.79
CA THR A 110 -14.71 -9.04 13.04
C THR A 110 -15.18 -9.82 11.81
N ASP A 111 -14.77 -11.08 11.74
CA ASP A 111 -15.10 -11.93 10.59
C ASP A 111 -16.61 -12.18 10.51
N GLU A 112 -17.30 -12.27 11.66
CA GLU A 112 -18.76 -12.44 11.72
C GLU A 112 -19.51 -11.22 11.15
N VAL A 113 -19.06 -10.01 11.50
CA VAL A 113 -19.65 -8.76 10.96
C VAL A 113 -19.39 -8.68 9.46
N TRP A 114 -18.16 -8.99 9.04
CA TRP A 114 -17.80 -8.97 7.62
C TRP A 114 -18.63 -9.98 6.80
N GLU A 115 -18.71 -11.23 7.24
CA GLU A 115 -19.49 -12.29 6.59
C GLU A 115 -20.97 -11.92 6.51
N SER A 116 -21.54 -11.34 7.57
CA SER A 116 -22.96 -10.95 7.60
C SER A 116 -23.32 -9.89 6.56
N SER A 117 -22.35 -9.08 6.12
CA SER A 117 -22.58 -7.99 5.16
C SER A 117 -22.81 -8.49 3.73
N GLY A 118 -22.31 -9.69 3.39
CA GLY A 118 -22.30 -10.19 2.00
C GLY A 118 -21.51 -9.33 1.01
N LEU A 119 -20.74 -8.36 1.49
CA LEU A 119 -19.97 -7.44 0.65
C LEU A 119 -18.64 -8.05 0.21
N SER A 120 -18.07 -7.48 -0.86
CA SER A 120 -16.73 -7.82 -1.32
C SER A 120 -15.92 -6.54 -1.60
N GLY A 121 -14.59 -6.67 -1.58
CA GLY A 121 -13.68 -5.53 -1.79
C GLY A 121 -13.60 -4.61 -0.58
N TRP A 122 -13.45 -3.30 -0.81
CA TRP A 122 -13.24 -2.29 0.23
C TRP A 122 -14.41 -1.28 0.30
N PRO A 123 -15.50 -1.61 1.00
CA PRO A 123 -16.59 -0.69 1.26
C PRO A 123 -16.23 0.31 2.37
N CYS A 124 -16.75 1.53 2.30
CA CYS A 124 -16.70 2.44 3.44
C CYS A 124 -17.61 1.91 4.56
N TRP A 125 -17.30 2.29 5.81
CA TRP A 125 -18.03 1.86 7.00
C TRP A 125 -19.53 2.18 6.94
N ARG A 126 -19.93 3.25 6.25
CA ARG A 126 -21.36 3.58 6.05
C ARG A 126 -22.06 2.56 5.15
N CYS A 127 -21.44 2.15 4.05
CA CYS A 127 -22.00 1.10 3.20
C CYS A 127 -21.99 -0.27 3.91
N LEU A 128 -21.04 -0.50 4.81
CA LEU A 128 -21.06 -1.68 5.67
C LEU A 128 -22.26 -1.63 6.64
N GLU A 129 -22.47 -0.50 7.35
CA GLU A 129 -23.64 -0.30 8.22
C GLU A 129 -24.96 -0.49 7.47
N ASP A 130 -25.07 0.07 6.26
CA ASP A 130 -26.24 -0.09 5.40
C ASP A 130 -26.48 -1.58 5.05
N ALA A 131 -25.41 -2.35 4.79
CA ALA A 131 -25.50 -3.75 4.42
C ALA A 131 -25.85 -4.68 5.60
N ILE A 132 -25.37 -4.37 6.81
CA ILE A 132 -25.70 -5.14 8.03
C ILE A 132 -26.96 -4.61 8.74
N GLU A 133 -27.61 -3.58 8.18
CA GLU A 133 -28.83 -2.94 8.67
C GLU A 133 -28.74 -2.42 10.12
N ARG A 134 -27.53 -2.07 10.58
CA ARG A 134 -27.31 -1.50 11.91
C ARG A 134 -26.05 -0.65 11.96
N ARG A 135 -25.95 0.15 13.01
CA ARG A 135 -24.72 0.89 13.32
C ARG A 135 -23.64 -0.05 13.83
N LEU A 136 -22.40 0.24 13.43
CA LEU A 136 -21.22 -0.41 13.99
C LEU A 136 -21.00 0.07 15.44
N VAL A 137 -20.48 -0.81 16.27
CA VAL A 137 -20.11 -0.56 17.67
C VAL A 137 -18.66 -1.00 17.92
N PRO A 138 -18.00 -0.54 19.00
CA PRO A 138 -16.60 -0.86 19.25
C PRO A 138 -16.28 -2.36 19.20
N GLU A 139 -17.20 -3.20 19.66
CA GLU A 139 -17.07 -4.67 19.67
C GLU A 139 -17.04 -5.29 18.27
N ASP A 140 -17.49 -4.57 17.25
CA ASP A 140 -17.44 -5.02 15.85
C ASP A 140 -16.04 -4.91 15.25
N PHE A 141 -15.11 -4.20 15.90
CA PHE A 141 -13.78 -3.94 15.34
C PHE A 141 -12.74 -4.90 15.92
N LYS A 142 -11.83 -5.38 15.07
CA LYS A 142 -10.72 -6.23 15.52
C LYS A 142 -9.76 -5.42 16.42
N PRO A 143 -9.55 -5.82 17.68
CA PRO A 143 -8.71 -5.08 18.61
C PRO A 143 -7.21 -5.24 18.27
N GLY A 144 -6.40 -4.27 18.70
CA GLY A 144 -4.93 -4.34 18.58
C GLY A 144 -4.38 -4.13 17.17
N LEU A 145 -5.22 -3.82 16.19
CA LEU A 145 -4.77 -3.50 14.83
C LEU A 145 -4.46 -2.01 14.70
N PRO A 146 -3.34 -1.62 14.05
CA PRO A 146 -3.00 -0.21 13.83
C PRO A 146 -4.13 0.58 13.14
N CYS A 147 -4.82 -0.06 12.19
CA CYS A 147 -5.94 0.54 11.47
C CYS A 147 -7.20 0.78 12.34
N ASN A 148 -7.31 0.20 13.52
CA ASN A 148 -8.42 0.43 14.46
C ASN A 148 -7.92 1.12 15.75
N SER A 149 -6.79 1.81 15.69
CA SER A 149 -6.17 2.46 16.85
C SER A 149 -6.08 3.98 16.65
N GLU A 150 -5.57 4.68 17.66
CA GLU A 150 -5.24 6.11 17.59
C GLU A 150 -4.29 6.49 16.44
N GLN A 151 -3.51 5.52 15.95
CA GLN A 151 -2.63 5.71 14.81
C GLN A 151 -3.40 5.78 13.48
N GLY A 152 -4.65 5.32 13.46
CA GLY A 152 -5.54 5.37 12.31
C GLY A 152 -6.03 6.79 12.04
N ASN A 153 -5.78 7.26 10.82
CA ASN A 153 -6.30 8.55 10.36
C ASN A 153 -7.78 8.43 9.95
N HIS A 154 -8.66 8.40 10.93
CA HIS A 154 -10.11 8.23 10.78
C HIS A 154 -10.88 9.53 10.95
N GLU A 155 -12.01 9.62 10.23
CA GLU A 155 -12.97 10.70 10.49
C GLU A 155 -13.61 10.54 11.89
N PRO A 156 -14.02 11.63 12.55
CA PRO A 156 -14.56 11.59 13.91
C PRO A 156 -15.70 10.58 14.10
N GLU A 157 -16.57 10.44 13.10
CA GLU A 157 -17.67 9.46 13.15
C GLU A 157 -17.17 8.01 13.23
N LEU A 158 -16.20 7.65 12.39
CA LEU A 158 -15.61 6.31 12.42
C LEU A 158 -14.80 6.09 13.70
N ARG A 159 -14.09 7.10 14.20
CA ARG A 159 -13.42 7.03 15.52
C ARG A 159 -14.43 6.72 16.63
N ALA A 160 -15.59 7.38 16.63
CA ALA A 160 -16.65 7.10 17.58
C ALA A 160 -17.20 5.67 17.47
N ARG A 161 -17.31 5.13 16.24
CA ARG A 161 -17.71 3.73 16.02
C ARG A 161 -16.69 2.73 16.57
N ILE A 162 -15.40 3.02 16.40
CA ILE A 162 -14.29 2.18 16.91
C ILE A 162 -14.15 2.27 18.44
N GLY A 163 -14.65 3.34 19.06
CA GLY A 163 -14.46 3.62 20.49
C GLY A 163 -13.23 4.49 20.79
N LEU A 164 -12.82 5.32 19.84
CA LEU A 164 -11.68 6.27 19.92
C LEU A 164 -12.14 7.73 19.98
N ALA A 165 -13.42 7.98 20.23
CA ALA A 165 -13.90 9.34 20.45
C ALA A 165 -13.56 9.75 21.89
N GLU A 166 -12.80 10.85 22.02
CA GLU A 166 -12.71 11.61 23.28
C GLU A 166 -14.06 12.21 23.66
#